data_AF-A0AAE4EG51-F1
#
_entry.id   AF-A0AAE4EG51-F1
#
_cell.length_a   1.000
_cell.length_b   1.000
_cell.length_c   1.000
_cell.angle_alpha   90.00
_cell.angle_beta   90.00
_cell.angle_gamma   90.00
#
_symmetry.space_group_name_H-M   'P 1'
#
loop_
_entity.id
_entity.type
_entity.pdbx_description
1 polymer ?
#
loop_
_entity_poly.entity_id
_entity_poly.type
_entity_poly.pdbx_seq_one_letter_code
_entity_poly.pdbx_strand_id
1 'polypeptide(L)'
;MQRDQQAWLVRFGELRHRAFSGVPVVDVVPAQWGLDPTAVRQAAHSRRYREIAPAQPESLRFEFAPGLFAPPFDHGPGTDADRRRLAKLLDGEDQFWAGSRRLRLGRDDIGKAAAAAGMTVVAEVADSTDRLLLLRRTGLPDEELRPRTAKRGLNLGLIQGLALVVCLAGTATGAWFATTTERTWPVLLIPVFLIAAVAAPFLIRAVAGRSPRVPWLDEPFDGSPQVLVSPPPSLSVELLGEVASLHGYFYAGQYGYGSGRDMLFRKTRRGLVFGTPAPSAAPSYRVPAGAPGREQWLRNHLEGRDELWVSVRHAQLSPARVAEIAHDEGLLPAADFVDGTDRILLLRRGSPVRAAKMRMSQAGYLAALAWAVVCLGGGIFTAALNGEERLAQIGLALTVVGAPPLLWVLRAFPRSARVGWLAQEFDGSVSVSFFSGQFGVSPELTRQIAAFHGYAFRGYAATTAQGLRLTYARFR
;
A
#
# COMPACT_ATOMS: atom_id res chain seq x y z
N MET A 1 19.99 -26.56 -1.04
CA MET A 1 19.31 -26.72 0.28
C MET A 1 18.31 -25.61 0.57
N GLN A 2 18.71 -24.36 0.88
CA GLN A 2 17.75 -23.31 1.25
C GLN A 2 16.74 -22.97 0.14
N ARG A 3 17.19 -22.87 -1.14
CA ARG A 3 16.29 -22.62 -2.28
C ARG A 3 15.30 -23.76 -2.54
N ASP A 4 15.73 -25.01 -2.35
CA ASP A 4 14.89 -26.20 -2.57
C ASP A 4 13.80 -26.29 -1.50
N GLN A 5 14.15 -25.97 -0.25
CA GLN A 5 13.19 -25.88 0.85
C GLN A 5 12.16 -24.76 0.63
N GLN A 6 12.59 -23.59 0.16
CA GLN A 6 11.66 -22.49 -0.18
C GLN A 6 10.70 -22.90 -1.31
N ALA A 7 11.22 -23.54 -2.36
CA ALA A 7 10.40 -24.03 -3.47
C ALA A 7 9.43 -25.14 -3.03
N TRP A 8 9.83 -25.99 -2.08
CA TRP A 8 8.95 -26.98 -1.46
C TRP A 8 7.81 -26.32 -0.66
N LEU A 9 8.13 -25.36 0.22
CA LEU A 9 7.12 -24.65 1.03
C LEU A 9 6.09 -23.92 0.18
N VAL A 10 6.54 -23.29 -0.90
CA VAL A 10 5.66 -22.59 -1.83
C VAL A 10 4.72 -23.56 -2.55
N ARG A 11 5.21 -24.72 -3.00
CA ARG A 11 4.38 -25.76 -3.65
C ARG A 11 3.37 -26.38 -2.67
N PHE A 12 3.79 -26.60 -1.42
CA PHE A 12 2.91 -27.05 -0.35
C PHE A 12 1.77 -26.06 -0.09
N GLY A 13 2.09 -24.76 0.04
CA GLY A 13 1.09 -23.71 0.18
C GLY A 13 0.16 -23.63 -1.04
N GLU A 14 0.71 -23.68 -2.25
CA GLU A 14 -0.10 -23.64 -3.47
C GLU A 14 -1.08 -24.82 -3.53
N LEU A 15 -0.62 -26.05 -3.27
CA LEU A 15 -1.49 -27.22 -3.19
C LEU A 15 -2.62 -27.01 -2.17
N ARG A 16 -2.26 -26.57 -0.96
CA ARG A 16 -3.18 -26.37 0.17
C ARG A 16 -4.34 -25.45 -0.18
N HIS A 17 -4.09 -24.31 -0.82
CA HIS A 17 -5.17 -23.34 -1.07
C HIS A 17 -5.80 -23.48 -2.46
N ARG A 18 -5.11 -24.13 -3.41
CA ARG A 18 -5.59 -24.26 -4.79
C ARG A 18 -6.32 -25.56 -5.06
N ALA A 19 -5.77 -26.70 -4.65
CA ALA A 19 -6.43 -27.99 -4.85
C ALA A 19 -7.51 -28.21 -3.80
N PHE A 20 -7.25 -27.83 -2.54
CA PHE A 20 -8.17 -28.00 -1.41
C PHE A 20 -8.94 -26.72 -1.08
N SER A 21 -9.62 -26.18 -2.10
CA SER A 21 -10.34 -24.90 -2.04
C SER A 21 -11.81 -25.00 -1.59
N GLY A 22 -12.25 -26.17 -1.12
CA GLY A 22 -13.65 -26.44 -0.76
C GLY A 22 -14.45 -27.21 -1.83
N VAL A 23 -13.81 -27.61 -2.93
CA VAL A 23 -14.40 -28.54 -3.92
C VAL A 23 -14.77 -29.86 -3.23
N PRO A 24 -15.96 -30.44 -3.48
CA PRO A 24 -16.43 -31.63 -2.76
C PRO A 24 -15.47 -32.81 -2.82
N VAL A 25 -14.84 -33.05 -3.96
CA VAL A 25 -13.90 -34.14 -4.18
C VAL A 25 -12.71 -33.65 -4.99
N VAL A 26 -11.49 -34.05 -4.60
CA VAL A 26 -10.23 -33.63 -5.21
C VAL A 26 -9.34 -34.84 -5.43
N ASP A 27 -8.87 -35.02 -6.66
CA ASP A 27 -7.82 -35.98 -7.00
C ASP A 27 -6.49 -35.25 -7.15
N VAL A 28 -5.45 -35.73 -6.45
CA VAL A 28 -4.11 -35.13 -6.45
C VAL A 28 -3.09 -36.21 -6.77
N VAL A 29 -2.26 -35.96 -7.78
CA VAL A 29 -1.07 -36.78 -8.07
C VAL A 29 0.14 -36.14 -7.39
N PRO A 30 0.73 -36.74 -6.33
CA PRO A 30 1.82 -36.12 -5.56
C PRO A 30 3.02 -35.70 -6.42
N ALA A 31 3.36 -36.52 -7.43
CA ALA A 31 4.45 -36.26 -8.37
C ALA A 31 4.28 -34.95 -9.17
N GLN A 32 3.04 -34.57 -9.53
CA GLN A 32 2.77 -33.32 -10.27
C GLN A 32 3.11 -32.06 -9.45
N TRP A 33 3.00 -32.18 -8.12
CA TRP A 33 3.34 -31.12 -7.19
C TRP A 33 4.80 -31.22 -6.71
N GLY A 34 5.50 -32.32 -7.03
CA GLY A 34 6.81 -32.65 -6.49
C GLY A 34 6.83 -32.62 -4.96
N LEU A 35 5.75 -33.13 -4.36
CA LEU A 35 5.57 -33.32 -2.92
C LEU A 35 5.41 -34.83 -2.66
N ASP A 36 5.83 -35.28 -1.50
CA ASP A 36 5.58 -36.65 -1.06
C ASP A 36 4.08 -36.84 -0.67
N PRO A 37 3.57 -38.09 -0.72
CA PRO A 37 2.18 -38.38 -0.35
C PRO A 37 1.79 -37.90 1.06
N THR A 38 2.72 -37.92 2.02
CA THR A 38 2.45 -37.51 3.40
C THR A 38 2.21 -36.00 3.49
N ALA A 39 3.00 -35.20 2.77
CA ALA A 39 2.78 -33.76 2.66
C ALA A 39 1.43 -33.43 1.98
N VAL A 40 1.04 -34.18 0.95
CA VAL A 40 -0.28 -34.00 0.31
C VAL A 40 -1.42 -34.28 1.29
N ARG A 41 -1.33 -35.38 2.07
CA ARG A 41 -2.31 -35.70 3.13
C ARG A 41 -2.35 -34.63 4.22
N GLN A 42 -1.21 -34.09 4.63
CA GLN A 42 -1.14 -33.02 5.60
C GLN A 42 -1.82 -31.74 5.08
N ALA A 43 -1.59 -31.38 3.81
CA ALA A 43 -2.26 -30.25 3.17
C ALA A 43 -3.79 -30.48 3.11
N ALA A 44 -4.23 -31.66 2.71
CA ALA A 44 -5.65 -32.05 2.68
C ALA A 44 -6.30 -31.96 4.08
N HIS A 45 -5.68 -32.58 5.08
CA HIS A 45 -6.16 -32.60 6.46
C HIS A 45 -6.28 -31.18 7.03
N SER A 46 -5.29 -30.31 6.79
CA SER A 46 -5.33 -28.90 7.24
C SER A 46 -6.49 -28.11 6.62
N ARG A 47 -7.05 -28.59 5.51
CA ARG A 47 -8.18 -28.02 4.77
C ARG A 47 -9.47 -28.81 4.95
N ARG A 48 -9.51 -29.71 5.93
CA ARG A 48 -10.68 -30.51 6.32
C ARG A 48 -11.16 -31.49 5.25
N TYR A 49 -10.19 -32.02 4.51
CA TYR A 49 -10.42 -33.11 3.60
C TYR A 49 -10.07 -34.44 4.26
N ARG A 50 -10.91 -35.46 4.04
CA ARG A 50 -10.59 -36.85 4.37
C ARG A 50 -10.15 -37.60 3.13
N GLU A 51 -9.16 -38.48 3.28
CA GLU A 51 -8.77 -39.39 2.19
C GLU A 51 -9.86 -40.43 1.97
N ILE A 52 -10.18 -40.70 0.70
CA ILE A 52 -11.10 -41.73 0.26
C ILE A 52 -10.40 -42.63 -0.77
N ALA A 53 -11.03 -43.76 -1.12
CA ALA A 53 -10.45 -44.69 -2.09
C ALA A 53 -10.10 -43.98 -3.41
N PRO A 54 -8.85 -44.07 -3.89
CA PRO A 54 -8.43 -43.37 -5.09
C PRO A 54 -9.01 -44.00 -6.35
N ALA A 55 -9.28 -43.18 -7.36
CA ALA A 55 -9.74 -43.66 -8.66
C ALA A 55 -8.59 -44.25 -9.50
N GLN A 56 -7.34 -43.84 -9.24
CA GLN A 56 -6.13 -44.27 -9.95
C GLN A 56 -5.01 -44.59 -8.94
N PRO A 57 -4.16 -45.61 -9.21
CA PRO A 57 -3.14 -46.07 -8.27
C PRO A 57 -2.07 -45.02 -7.92
N GLU A 58 -1.81 -44.07 -8.82
CA GLU A 58 -0.81 -43.00 -8.64
C GLU A 58 -1.42 -41.70 -8.07
N SER A 59 -2.72 -41.71 -7.79
CA SER A 59 -3.47 -40.55 -7.28
C SER A 59 -3.89 -40.76 -5.83
N LEU A 60 -3.98 -39.66 -5.09
CA LEU A 60 -4.66 -39.60 -3.81
C LEU A 60 -5.98 -38.88 -4.02
N ARG A 61 -7.07 -39.43 -3.49
CA ARG A 61 -8.40 -38.85 -3.60
C ARG A 61 -8.90 -38.40 -2.24
N PHE A 62 -9.51 -37.22 -2.22
CA PHE A 62 -9.94 -36.58 -0.99
C PHE A 62 -11.37 -36.05 -1.13
N GLU A 63 -12.13 -36.15 -0.07
CA GLU A 63 -13.49 -35.60 0.05
C GLU A 63 -13.52 -34.48 1.09
N PHE A 64 -14.16 -33.36 0.77
CA PHE A 64 -14.35 -32.26 1.69
C PHE A 64 -15.36 -32.65 2.76
N ALA A 65 -14.89 -32.81 3.99
CA ALA A 65 -15.70 -33.33 5.10
C ALA A 65 -15.58 -32.44 6.35
N PRO A 66 -15.95 -31.14 6.27
CA PRO A 66 -15.71 -30.18 7.33
C PRO A 66 -16.34 -30.54 8.68
N GLY A 67 -17.43 -31.32 8.68
CA GLY A 67 -18.10 -31.78 9.91
C GLY A 67 -17.33 -32.84 10.71
N LEU A 68 -16.28 -33.44 10.13
CA LEU A 68 -15.41 -34.38 10.82
C LEU A 68 -14.22 -33.71 11.53
N PHE A 69 -14.06 -32.40 11.35
CA PHE A 69 -12.97 -31.61 11.91
C PHE A 69 -13.52 -30.61 12.91
N ALA A 70 -12.66 -30.14 13.82
CA ALA A 70 -13.04 -29.07 14.74
C ALA A 70 -13.53 -27.84 13.94
N PRO A 71 -14.66 -27.22 14.35
CA PRO A 71 -15.16 -26.03 13.68
C PRO A 71 -14.13 -24.88 13.76
N PRO A 72 -14.15 -23.95 12.80
CA PRO A 72 -13.27 -22.77 12.88
C PRO A 72 -13.66 -21.93 14.09
N PHE A 73 -12.74 -21.10 14.58
CA PHE A 73 -13.04 -20.17 15.65
C PHE A 73 -14.35 -19.40 15.37
N ASP A 74 -15.22 -19.35 16.37
CA ASP A 74 -16.43 -18.54 16.36
C ASP A 74 -16.65 -17.99 17.76
N HIS A 75 -16.78 -16.67 17.87
CA HIS A 75 -17.05 -16.04 19.16
C HIS A 75 -18.50 -16.29 19.63
N GLY A 76 -19.41 -16.69 18.73
CA GLY A 76 -20.83 -16.82 19.03
C GLY A 76 -21.58 -15.48 18.97
N PRO A 77 -22.85 -15.43 19.42
CA PRO A 77 -23.68 -14.25 19.27
C PRO A 77 -23.10 -13.07 20.05
N GLY A 78 -23.00 -11.93 19.38
CA GLY A 78 -22.49 -10.70 19.96
C GLY A 78 -23.57 -9.82 20.56
N THR A 79 -23.14 -8.76 21.25
CA THR A 79 -24.06 -7.77 21.83
C THR A 79 -24.47 -6.70 20.82
N ASP A 80 -25.58 -5.99 21.08
CA ASP A 80 -25.97 -4.84 20.27
C ASP A 80 -24.91 -3.73 20.27
N ALA A 81 -24.16 -3.58 21.36
CA ALA A 81 -23.05 -2.63 21.44
C ALA A 81 -21.94 -2.99 20.45
N ASP A 82 -21.62 -4.29 20.33
CA ASP A 82 -20.63 -4.79 19.38
C ASP A 82 -21.11 -4.61 17.92
N ARG A 83 -22.39 -4.87 17.64
CA ARG A 83 -23.01 -4.63 16.32
C ARG A 83 -22.96 -3.14 15.94
N ARG A 84 -23.34 -2.24 16.85
CA ARG A 84 -23.25 -0.78 16.63
C ARG A 84 -21.81 -0.32 16.44
N ARG A 85 -20.86 -0.92 17.16
CA ARG A 85 -19.43 -0.64 16.99
C ARG A 85 -18.96 -1.03 15.60
N LEU A 86 -19.34 -2.22 15.11
CA LEU A 86 -19.03 -2.65 13.75
C LEU A 86 -19.66 -1.68 12.73
N ALA A 87 -20.93 -1.34 12.86
CA ALA A 87 -21.59 -0.41 11.94
C ALA A 87 -20.84 0.94 11.83
N LYS A 88 -20.38 1.50 12.97
CA LYS A 88 -19.54 2.71 12.98
C LYS A 88 -18.19 2.54 12.29
N LEU A 89 -17.61 1.34 12.31
CA LEU A 89 -16.34 1.04 11.64
C LEU A 89 -16.50 0.84 10.14
N LEU A 90 -17.68 0.42 9.68
CA LEU A 90 -17.98 0.24 8.26
C LEU A 90 -18.37 1.56 7.58
N ASP A 91 -18.77 2.57 8.36
CA ASP A 91 -19.17 3.87 7.82
C ASP A 91 -18.02 4.55 7.07
N GLY A 92 -18.28 4.94 5.82
CA GLY A 92 -17.31 5.56 4.93
C GLY A 92 -16.20 4.65 4.38
N GLU A 93 -16.22 3.34 4.67
CA GLU A 93 -15.25 2.38 4.13
C GLU A 93 -15.83 1.66 2.89
N ASP A 94 -14.95 1.29 1.95
CA ASP A 94 -15.29 0.47 0.78
C ASP A 94 -14.98 -1.02 1.01
N GLN A 95 -13.98 -1.29 1.86
CA GLN A 95 -13.47 -2.62 2.18
C GLN A 95 -13.00 -2.66 3.64
N PHE A 96 -13.32 -3.73 4.36
CA PHE A 96 -12.98 -3.88 5.77
C PHE A 96 -12.78 -5.34 6.18
N TRP A 97 -11.66 -5.63 6.83
CA TRP A 97 -11.40 -6.93 7.44
C TRP A 97 -11.95 -6.96 8.87
N ALA A 98 -13.00 -7.77 9.08
CA ALA A 98 -13.67 -7.96 10.36
C ALA A 98 -13.22 -9.25 11.04
N GLY A 99 -12.54 -9.15 12.20
CA GLY A 99 -12.13 -10.30 13.00
C GLY A 99 -13.12 -10.63 14.10
N SER A 100 -13.58 -11.88 14.14
CA SER A 100 -14.59 -12.39 15.09
C SER A 100 -14.14 -12.22 16.53
N ARG A 101 -12.90 -12.60 16.86
CA ARG A 101 -12.36 -12.52 18.23
C ARG A 101 -12.31 -11.08 18.75
N ARG A 102 -11.96 -10.14 17.86
CA ARG A 102 -11.79 -8.73 18.22
C ARG A 102 -13.11 -7.99 18.31
N LEU A 103 -14.01 -8.26 17.37
CA LEU A 103 -15.34 -7.65 17.36
C LEU A 103 -16.27 -8.28 18.39
N ARG A 104 -15.92 -9.46 18.91
CA ARG A 104 -16.78 -10.27 19.79
C ARG A 104 -18.12 -10.58 19.13
N LEU A 105 -18.08 -10.77 17.81
CA LEU A 105 -19.21 -11.07 16.97
C LEU A 105 -18.95 -12.39 16.25
N GLY A 106 -19.95 -13.26 16.22
CA GLY A 106 -19.93 -14.44 15.36
C GLY A 106 -20.06 -14.07 13.89
N ARG A 107 -19.79 -15.05 13.02
CA ARG A 107 -19.80 -14.85 11.56
C ARG A 107 -21.12 -14.28 11.05
N ASP A 108 -22.25 -14.77 11.58
CA ASP A 108 -23.58 -14.35 11.13
C ASP A 108 -23.93 -12.94 11.62
N ASP A 109 -23.50 -12.54 12.81
CA ASP A 109 -23.69 -11.17 13.30
C ASP A 109 -22.87 -10.17 12.49
N ILE A 110 -21.63 -10.53 12.14
CA ILE A 110 -20.78 -9.72 11.25
C ILE A 110 -21.44 -9.60 9.88
N GLY A 111 -21.94 -10.72 9.31
CA GLY A 111 -22.63 -10.74 8.03
C GLY A 111 -23.89 -9.88 8.01
N LYS A 112 -24.73 -9.95 9.06
CA LYS A 112 -25.93 -9.12 9.20
C LYS A 112 -25.60 -7.63 9.32
N ALA A 113 -24.61 -7.28 10.14
CA ALA A 113 -24.17 -5.90 10.30
C ALA A 113 -23.54 -5.34 9.00
N ALA A 114 -22.79 -6.16 8.28
CA ALA A 114 -22.23 -5.82 6.98
C ALA A 114 -23.33 -5.57 5.94
N ALA A 115 -24.31 -6.47 5.84
CA ALA A 115 -25.44 -6.33 4.94
C ALA A 115 -26.25 -5.06 5.23
N ALA A 116 -26.49 -4.75 6.51
CA ALA A 116 -27.15 -3.52 6.93
C ALA A 116 -26.36 -2.25 6.52
N ALA A 117 -25.03 -2.35 6.40
CA ALA A 117 -24.15 -1.28 5.92
C ALA A 117 -23.96 -1.28 4.38
N GLY A 118 -24.70 -2.08 3.63
CA GLY A 118 -24.56 -2.20 2.17
C GLY A 118 -23.30 -2.95 1.71
N MET A 119 -22.70 -3.73 2.61
CA MET A 119 -21.54 -4.57 2.35
C MET A 119 -21.88 -6.05 2.27
N THR A 120 -21.01 -6.82 1.61
CA THR A 120 -21.07 -8.27 1.46
C THR A 120 -19.77 -8.91 1.94
N VAL A 121 -19.85 -10.14 2.43
CA VAL A 121 -18.68 -10.95 2.75
C VAL A 121 -18.14 -11.52 1.44
N VAL A 122 -16.95 -11.09 1.03
CA VAL A 122 -16.32 -11.53 -0.24
C VAL A 122 -15.30 -12.63 0.00
N ALA A 123 -14.68 -12.65 1.18
CA ALA A 123 -13.79 -13.72 1.59
C ALA A 123 -13.92 -14.00 3.09
N GLU A 124 -13.65 -15.24 3.46
CA GLU A 124 -13.58 -15.69 4.85
C GLU A 124 -12.32 -16.53 5.01
N VAL A 125 -11.54 -16.21 6.04
CA VAL A 125 -10.37 -16.99 6.45
C VAL A 125 -10.47 -17.24 7.94
N ALA A 126 -10.17 -18.45 8.38
CA ALA A 126 -10.34 -18.83 9.77
C ALA A 126 -9.32 -19.89 10.15
N ASP A 127 -8.87 -19.81 11.39
CA ASP A 127 -8.12 -20.87 12.05
C ASP A 127 -8.74 -21.15 13.43
N SER A 128 -7.97 -21.80 14.32
CA SER A 128 -8.40 -22.05 15.70
C SER A 128 -8.33 -20.81 16.60
N THR A 129 -7.69 -19.72 16.14
CA THR A 129 -7.39 -18.53 16.95
C THR A 129 -8.28 -17.33 16.64
N ASP A 130 -8.71 -17.17 15.39
CA ASP A 130 -9.62 -16.12 14.94
C ASP A 130 -10.30 -16.50 13.62
N ARG A 131 -11.35 -15.75 13.28
CA ARG A 131 -12.04 -15.80 11.98
C ARG A 131 -12.12 -14.39 11.42
N LEU A 132 -11.51 -14.17 10.27
CA LEU A 132 -11.52 -12.90 9.57
C LEU A 132 -12.44 -12.97 8.36
N LEU A 133 -13.29 -11.95 8.24
CA LEU A 133 -14.24 -11.78 7.15
C LEU A 133 -13.87 -10.52 6.40
N LEU A 134 -13.64 -10.65 5.09
CA LEU A 134 -13.43 -9.52 4.22
C LEU A 134 -14.79 -8.99 3.77
N LEU A 135 -15.13 -7.81 4.27
CA LEU A 135 -16.37 -7.10 3.96
C LEU A 135 -16.11 -6.08 2.86
N ARG A 136 -17.03 -5.97 1.91
CA ARG A 136 -16.90 -5.07 0.77
C ARG A 136 -18.23 -4.49 0.34
N ARG A 137 -18.24 -3.20 -0.03
CA ARG A 137 -19.43 -2.53 -0.56
C ARG A 137 -19.91 -3.19 -1.86
N THR A 138 -21.22 -3.39 -1.97
CA THR A 138 -21.84 -3.98 -3.17
C THR A 138 -21.55 -3.14 -4.43
N GLY A 139 -21.33 -3.80 -5.57
CA GLY A 139 -21.11 -3.13 -6.86
C GLY A 139 -19.65 -2.73 -7.18
N LEU A 140 -18.69 -3.08 -6.34
CA LEU A 140 -17.27 -2.92 -6.65
C LEU A 140 -16.76 -4.12 -7.50
N PRO A 141 -15.97 -3.89 -8.58
CA PRO A 141 -15.51 -4.96 -9.48
C PRO A 141 -14.69 -6.06 -8.77
N ASP A 142 -14.90 -7.34 -9.10
CA ASP A 142 -14.20 -8.47 -8.46
C ASP A 142 -12.67 -8.39 -8.59
N GLU A 143 -12.16 -7.81 -9.67
CA GLU A 143 -10.72 -7.60 -9.92
C GLU A 143 -10.07 -6.55 -8.99
N GLU A 144 -10.87 -5.77 -8.27
CA GLU A 144 -10.42 -4.68 -7.40
C GLU A 144 -10.29 -5.07 -5.91
N LEU A 145 -9.90 -6.31 -5.60
CA LEU A 145 -9.51 -6.70 -4.23
C LEU A 145 -8.17 -6.08 -3.77
N ARG A 146 -7.61 -5.16 -4.55
CA ARG A 146 -6.46 -4.35 -4.12
C ARG A 146 -6.88 -3.47 -2.95
N PRO A 147 -6.01 -3.29 -1.93
CA PRO A 147 -6.30 -2.42 -0.81
C PRO A 147 -6.66 -1.01 -1.29
N ARG A 148 -7.96 -0.68 -1.26
CA ARG A 148 -8.50 0.67 -1.43
C ARG A 148 -8.58 1.38 -0.09
N THR A 149 -7.69 1.10 0.84
CA THR A 149 -7.49 2.03 1.93
C THR A 149 -6.91 3.30 1.35
N ALA A 150 -7.82 4.26 1.13
CA ALA A 150 -7.47 5.66 1.13
C ALA A 150 -6.47 5.84 2.28
N LYS A 151 -5.31 6.40 1.98
CA LYS A 151 -4.29 6.77 2.97
C LYS A 151 -4.87 7.81 3.94
N ARG A 152 -5.78 7.38 4.82
CA ARG A 152 -6.17 8.00 6.08
C ARG A 152 -5.58 7.17 7.21
N GLY A 153 -4.38 6.63 7.01
CA GLY A 153 -3.47 6.44 8.11
C GLY A 153 -3.04 7.83 8.54
N LEU A 154 -3.50 8.28 9.71
CA LEU A 154 -2.76 9.25 10.50
C LEU A 154 -1.34 8.70 10.57
N ASN A 155 -0.46 9.28 9.76
CA ASN A 155 0.86 8.74 9.50
C ASN A 155 1.55 8.77 10.86
N LEU A 156 1.68 7.61 11.52
CA LEU A 156 2.08 7.56 12.93
C LEU A 156 3.45 8.23 13.10
N GLY A 157 4.30 8.12 12.07
CA GLY A 157 5.57 8.85 11.97
C GLY A 157 5.43 10.38 11.84
N LEU A 158 4.35 10.89 11.23
CA LEU A 158 4.05 12.33 11.18
C LEU A 158 3.53 12.84 12.52
N ILE A 159 2.70 12.06 13.24
CA ILE A 159 2.29 12.43 14.61
C ILE A 159 3.48 12.35 15.56
N GLN A 160 4.29 11.29 15.47
CA GLN A 160 5.50 11.13 16.29
C GLN A 160 6.54 12.22 15.98
N GLY A 161 6.72 12.55 14.70
CA GLY A 161 7.56 13.67 14.27
C GLY A 161 7.05 15.01 14.79
N LEU A 162 5.74 15.27 14.68
CA LEU A 162 5.14 16.51 15.17
C LEU A 162 5.19 16.61 16.70
N ALA A 163 4.95 15.51 17.42
CA ALA A 163 5.09 15.44 18.87
C ALA A 163 6.54 15.69 19.31
N LEU A 164 7.52 15.08 18.64
CA LEU A 164 8.94 15.32 18.90
C LEU A 164 9.29 16.80 18.67
N VAL A 165 8.83 17.39 17.56
CA VAL A 165 9.06 18.80 17.22
C VAL A 165 8.44 19.73 18.25
N VAL A 166 7.19 19.47 18.68
CA VAL A 166 6.52 20.25 19.73
C VAL A 166 7.25 20.14 21.07
N CYS A 167 7.73 18.95 21.42
CA CYS A 167 8.50 18.74 22.65
C CYS A 167 9.86 19.44 22.60
N LEU A 168 10.58 19.36 21.47
CA LEU A 168 11.85 20.07 21.28
C LEU A 168 11.66 21.59 21.32
N ALA A 169 10.62 22.10 20.65
CA ALA A 169 10.25 23.52 20.69
C ALA A 169 9.88 23.96 22.13
N GLY A 170 9.11 23.15 22.85
CA GLY A 170 8.77 23.39 24.25
C GLY A 170 9.99 23.43 25.17
N THR A 171 10.92 22.49 25.01
CA THR A 171 12.19 22.49 25.79
C THR A 171 13.09 23.67 25.45
N ALA A 172 13.18 24.05 24.18
CA ALA A 172 13.96 25.21 23.75
C ALA A 172 13.37 26.52 24.27
N THR A 173 12.04 26.65 24.24
CA THR A 173 11.32 27.83 24.76
C THR A 173 11.41 27.92 26.29
N GLY A 174 11.32 26.78 26.99
CA GLY A 174 11.50 26.71 28.44
C GLY A 174 12.93 27.05 28.89
N ALA A 175 13.94 26.56 28.16
CA ALA A 175 15.34 26.92 28.39
C ALA A 175 15.61 28.41 28.09
N TRP A 176 15.00 28.95 27.02
CA TRP A 176 15.05 30.38 26.70
C TRP A 176 14.45 31.23 27.82
N PHE A 177 13.28 30.88 28.34
CA PHE A 177 12.64 31.60 29.46
C PHE A 177 13.43 31.49 30.77
N ALA A 178 14.01 30.32 31.07
CA ALA A 178 14.84 30.13 32.27
C ALA A 178 16.11 30.99 32.23
N THR A 179 16.68 31.21 31.04
CA THR A 179 17.89 32.02 30.84
C THR A 179 17.60 33.52 30.79
N THR A 180 16.39 33.95 30.45
CA THR A 180 16.04 35.39 30.36
C THR A 180 15.41 35.99 31.61
N THR A 181 14.85 35.20 32.53
CA THR A 181 13.89 35.73 33.52
C THR A 181 14.26 35.51 34.99
N GLU A 182 15.45 34.98 35.32
CA GLU A 182 15.92 34.57 36.67
C GLU A 182 14.99 33.63 37.48
N ARG A 183 13.80 33.33 36.95
CA ARG A 183 12.82 32.44 37.54
C ARG A 183 13.13 31.02 37.09
N THR A 184 13.35 30.14 38.07
CA THR A 184 13.74 28.73 37.87
C THR A 184 12.56 27.79 37.56
N TRP A 185 11.32 28.23 37.75
CA TRP A 185 10.13 27.40 37.48
C TRP A 185 9.97 26.88 36.02
N PRO A 186 10.49 27.54 34.95
CA PRO A 186 10.46 26.98 33.59
C PRO A 186 11.35 25.74 33.43
N VAL A 187 12.37 25.57 34.27
CA VAL A 187 13.23 24.37 34.27
C VAL A 187 12.44 23.15 34.75
N LEU A 188 11.43 23.34 35.59
CA LEU A 188 10.54 22.27 36.06
C LEU A 188 9.56 21.79 34.97
N LEU A 189 9.36 22.56 33.89
CA LEU A 189 8.56 22.13 32.75
C LEU A 189 9.31 21.17 31.82
N ILE A 190 10.64 21.20 31.80
CA ILE A 190 11.48 20.31 30.98
C ILE A 190 11.19 18.82 31.27
N PRO A 191 11.22 18.32 32.53
CA PRO A 191 10.88 16.93 32.81
C PRO A 191 9.42 16.61 32.50
N VAL A 192 8.49 17.56 32.65
CA VAL A 192 7.07 17.36 32.31
C VAL A 192 6.88 17.19 30.79
N PHE A 193 7.54 18.02 29.98
CA PHE A 193 7.53 17.87 28.52
C PHE A 193 8.27 16.63 28.05
N LEU A 194 9.35 16.21 28.73
CA LEU A 194 10.08 14.98 28.43
C LEU A 194 9.22 13.74 28.76
N ILE A 195 8.55 13.74 29.91
CA ILE A 195 7.60 12.68 30.29
C ILE A 195 6.42 12.67 29.33
N ALA A 196 5.88 13.84 28.94
CA ALA A 196 4.83 13.92 27.93
C ALA A 196 5.30 13.44 26.54
N ALA A 197 6.55 13.72 26.14
CA ALA A 197 7.14 13.25 24.89
C ALA A 197 7.30 11.73 24.86
N VAL A 198 7.75 11.15 25.98
CA VAL A 198 7.94 9.71 26.15
C VAL A 198 6.60 9.01 26.33
N ALA A 199 5.65 9.60 27.06
CA ALA A 199 4.34 9.02 27.31
C ALA A 199 3.39 9.20 26.12
N ALA A 200 3.51 10.25 25.31
CA ALA A 200 2.68 10.49 24.13
C ALA A 200 2.64 9.31 23.15
N PRO A 201 3.73 8.63 22.76
CA PRO A 201 3.63 7.45 21.90
C PRO A 201 2.95 6.25 22.58
N PHE A 202 3.04 6.10 23.92
CA PHE A 202 2.32 5.08 24.67
C PHE A 202 0.83 5.42 24.82
N LEU A 203 0.51 6.67 25.13
CA LEU A 203 -0.85 7.21 25.20
C LEU A 203 -1.50 7.22 23.82
N ILE A 204 -0.80 7.57 22.74
CA ILE A 204 -1.30 7.48 21.37
C ILE A 204 -1.48 6.01 20.98
N ARG A 205 -0.61 5.07 21.38
CA ARG A 205 -0.87 3.63 21.20
C ARG A 205 -2.03 3.10 22.07
N ALA A 206 -2.30 3.72 23.21
CA ALA A 206 -3.38 3.34 24.12
C ALA A 206 -4.74 3.99 23.77
N VAL A 207 -4.72 5.23 23.24
CA VAL A 207 -5.87 6.11 22.91
C VAL A 207 -6.22 6.03 21.42
N ALA A 208 -5.25 5.85 20.50
CA ALA A 208 -5.50 5.19 19.21
C ALA A 208 -5.71 3.69 19.51
N GLY A 209 -6.77 3.43 20.25
CA GLY A 209 -6.90 2.24 21.05
C GLY A 209 -6.96 1.02 20.17
N ARG A 210 -6.26 -0.05 20.58
CA ARG A 210 -6.71 -1.46 20.55
C ARG A 210 -7.39 -1.95 19.26
N SER A 211 -7.06 -1.33 18.14
CA SER A 211 -7.78 -1.51 16.91
C SER A 211 -6.80 -1.16 15.79
N PRO A 212 -5.76 -2.00 15.54
CA PRO A 212 -5.09 -1.92 14.26
C PRO A 212 -6.20 -2.09 13.24
N ARG A 213 -6.58 -1.01 12.56
CA ARG A 213 -7.32 -1.13 11.31
C ARG A 213 -6.54 -2.19 10.56
N VAL A 214 -7.23 -3.22 10.08
CA VAL A 214 -6.59 -4.34 9.40
C VAL A 214 -6.16 -4.04 7.94
N PRO A 215 -6.11 -2.78 7.41
CA PRO A 215 -5.49 -2.50 6.10
C PRO A 215 -4.06 -2.99 5.95
N TRP A 216 -3.32 -3.15 7.06
CA TRP A 216 -1.97 -3.69 7.04
C TRP A 216 -1.93 -5.16 6.58
N LEU A 217 -3.04 -5.91 6.60
CA LEU A 217 -3.05 -7.27 6.09
C LEU A 217 -2.92 -7.31 4.56
N ASP A 218 -3.49 -6.32 3.87
CA ASP A 218 -3.49 -6.27 2.41
C ASP A 218 -2.29 -5.48 1.86
N GLU A 219 -1.82 -4.47 2.59
CA GLU A 219 -0.74 -3.56 2.16
C GLU A 219 0.56 -4.26 1.72
N PRO A 220 1.04 -5.34 2.38
CA PRO A 220 2.27 -6.01 1.99
C PRO A 220 2.14 -6.78 0.68
N PHE A 221 0.94 -7.18 0.27
CA PHE A 221 0.70 -8.04 -0.89
C PHE A 221 0.45 -7.22 -2.18
N ASP A 222 1.37 -6.32 -2.47
CA ASP A 222 1.26 -5.27 -3.50
C ASP A 222 1.42 -5.76 -4.96
N GLY A 223 1.62 -7.06 -5.17
CA GLY A 223 1.92 -7.66 -6.47
C GLY A 223 3.42 -7.93 -6.72
N SER A 224 4.30 -7.52 -5.82
CA SER A 224 5.72 -7.87 -5.84
C SER A 224 5.93 -9.39 -5.83
N PRO A 225 6.99 -9.91 -6.49
CA PRO A 225 7.22 -11.35 -6.57
C PRO A 225 7.51 -11.99 -5.21
N GLN A 226 8.02 -11.22 -4.26
CA GLN A 226 8.30 -11.63 -2.89
C GLN A 226 8.01 -10.47 -1.95
N VAL A 227 7.48 -10.77 -0.77
CA VAL A 227 7.13 -9.79 0.25
C VAL A 227 7.54 -10.32 1.62
N LEU A 228 8.06 -9.44 2.47
CA LEU A 228 8.41 -9.74 3.85
C LEU A 228 7.32 -9.15 4.74
N VAL A 229 6.73 -10.00 5.58
CA VAL A 229 5.64 -9.60 6.47
C VAL A 229 6.00 -9.96 7.90
N SER A 230 5.98 -8.96 8.77
CA SER A 230 6.11 -9.14 10.21
C SER A 230 4.70 -9.28 10.80
N PRO A 231 4.25 -10.49 11.20
CA PRO A 231 2.92 -10.66 11.77
C PRO A 231 2.82 -9.95 13.14
N PRO A 232 1.69 -9.30 13.43
CA PRO A 232 1.44 -8.81 14.78
C PRO A 232 1.27 -10.00 15.74
N PRO A 233 1.51 -9.80 17.04
CA PRO A 233 1.38 -10.87 18.04
C PRO A 233 -0.04 -11.44 18.17
N SER A 234 -1.05 -10.74 17.64
CA SER A 234 -2.45 -11.16 17.69
C SER A 234 -2.90 -12.02 16.51
N LEU A 235 -2.05 -12.22 15.49
CA LEU A 235 -2.41 -12.94 14.27
C LEU A 235 -1.47 -14.13 14.09
N SER A 236 -2.04 -15.32 13.93
CA SER A 236 -1.26 -16.53 13.75
C SER A 236 -0.58 -16.55 12.37
N VAL A 237 0.50 -17.33 12.26
CA VAL A 237 1.20 -17.58 10.99
C VAL A 237 0.26 -18.19 9.96
N GLU A 238 -0.60 -19.11 10.40
CA GLU A 238 -1.53 -19.84 9.55
C GLU A 238 -2.59 -18.92 8.99
N LEU A 239 -3.16 -18.04 9.82
CA LEU A 239 -4.14 -17.06 9.41
C LEU A 239 -3.54 -16.02 8.46
N LEU A 240 -2.28 -15.61 8.68
CA LEU A 240 -1.56 -14.77 7.72
C LEU A 240 -1.35 -15.49 6.39
N GLY A 241 -1.04 -16.79 6.43
CA GLY A 241 -0.90 -17.63 5.25
C GLY A 241 -2.19 -17.77 4.46
N GLU A 242 -3.33 -17.95 5.16
CA GLU A 242 -4.65 -17.92 4.54
C GLU A 242 -4.86 -16.58 3.84
N VAL A 243 -4.64 -15.45 4.53
CA VAL A 243 -4.76 -14.09 3.94
C VAL A 243 -3.77 -13.85 2.79
N ALA A 244 -2.57 -14.41 2.83
CA ALA A 244 -1.62 -14.30 1.73
C ALA A 244 -2.10 -15.08 0.49
N SER A 245 -2.68 -16.27 0.69
CA SER A 245 -3.12 -17.17 -0.38
C SER A 245 -4.22 -16.57 -1.25
N LEU A 246 -5.11 -15.82 -0.61
CA LEU A 246 -6.11 -14.94 -1.19
C LEU A 246 -5.51 -13.99 -2.26
N HIS A 247 -4.31 -13.47 -2.00
CA HIS A 247 -3.56 -12.59 -2.90
C HIS A 247 -2.59 -13.34 -3.85
N GLY A 248 -2.63 -14.67 -3.87
CA GLY A 248 -1.74 -15.53 -4.66
C GLY A 248 -0.31 -15.62 -4.11
N TYR A 249 -0.12 -15.29 -2.83
CA TYR A 249 1.15 -15.40 -2.12
C TYR A 249 1.18 -16.63 -1.24
N PHE A 250 2.32 -17.31 -1.23
CA PHE A 250 2.52 -18.53 -0.45
C PHE A 250 3.74 -18.40 0.41
N TYR A 251 3.64 -18.94 1.62
CA TYR A 251 4.73 -18.92 2.59
C TYR A 251 5.96 -19.63 2.01
N ALA A 252 7.10 -18.93 2.04
CA ALA A 252 8.37 -19.39 1.52
C ALA A 252 9.43 -19.52 2.64
N GLY A 253 9.03 -19.43 3.91
CA GLY A 253 9.95 -19.58 5.05
C GLY A 253 10.08 -18.31 5.90
N GLN A 254 10.84 -18.42 6.99
CA GLN A 254 11.23 -17.27 7.80
C GLN A 254 12.45 -16.58 7.20
N TYR A 255 12.51 -15.26 7.31
CA TYR A 255 13.61 -14.45 6.83
C TYR A 255 14.30 -13.77 8.02
N GLY A 256 15.58 -14.09 8.26
CA GLY A 256 16.43 -13.32 9.17
C GLY A 256 17.38 -14.14 10.06
N TYR A 257 18.61 -13.61 10.21
CA TYR A 257 19.56 -13.89 11.29
C TYR A 257 19.33 -12.84 12.40
N GLY A 258 18.30 -13.00 13.25
CA GLY A 258 17.93 -12.01 14.27
C GLY A 258 16.59 -12.32 14.95
N SER A 259 16.04 -11.39 15.75
CA SER A 259 14.87 -11.58 16.65
C SER A 259 13.52 -11.93 15.98
N GLY A 260 13.53 -12.39 14.72
CA GLY A 260 12.94 -13.68 14.39
C GLY A 260 11.42 -13.76 14.30
N ARG A 261 10.77 -12.90 13.50
CA ARG A 261 9.36 -13.12 13.10
C ARG A 261 9.03 -12.79 11.65
N ASP A 262 9.97 -12.27 10.86
CA ASP A 262 9.66 -11.89 9.48
C ASP A 262 9.43 -13.13 8.62
N MET A 263 8.30 -13.14 7.94
CA MET A 263 7.88 -14.23 7.07
C MET A 263 8.04 -13.81 5.63
N LEU A 264 8.71 -14.65 4.86
CA LEU A 264 8.83 -14.48 3.43
C LEU A 264 7.62 -15.13 2.76
N PHE A 265 6.90 -14.34 1.97
CA PHE A 265 5.86 -14.83 1.09
C PHE A 265 6.28 -14.61 -0.36
N ARG A 266 6.00 -15.59 -1.22
CA ARG A 266 6.34 -15.55 -2.65
C ARG A 266 5.08 -15.65 -3.48
N LYS A 267 4.96 -14.79 -4.48
CA LYS A 267 3.88 -14.84 -5.46
C LYS A 267 4.19 -15.92 -6.49
N THR A 268 3.31 -16.89 -6.66
CA THR A 268 3.51 -17.98 -7.64
C THR A 268 2.96 -17.65 -9.01
N ARG A 269 2.08 -16.65 -9.15
CA ARG A 269 1.51 -16.22 -10.43
C ARG A 269 1.44 -14.70 -10.56
N ARG A 270 1.83 -14.17 -11.72
CA ARG A 270 1.53 -12.79 -12.12
C ARG A 270 0.03 -12.70 -12.41
N GLY A 271 -0.67 -11.75 -11.79
CA GLY A 271 -2.07 -11.43 -12.13
C GLY A 271 -3.17 -12.14 -11.34
N LEU A 272 -2.89 -13.10 -10.44
CA LEU A 272 -3.94 -13.63 -9.57
C LEU A 272 -4.28 -12.61 -8.48
N VAL A 273 -5.50 -12.09 -8.52
CA VAL A 273 -6.19 -11.37 -7.45
C VAL A 273 -7.53 -12.10 -7.31
N PHE A 274 -7.52 -13.18 -6.51
CA PHE A 274 -8.67 -14.00 -6.08
C PHE A 274 -9.66 -14.63 -7.10
N GLY A 275 -9.98 -15.92 -6.89
CA GLY A 275 -11.35 -16.43 -7.04
C GLY A 275 -11.90 -16.79 -8.43
N THR A 276 -11.16 -16.70 -9.54
CA THR A 276 -11.71 -17.13 -10.84
C THR A 276 -11.57 -18.65 -11.08
N PRO A 277 -12.67 -19.41 -11.28
CA PRO A 277 -12.71 -20.26 -12.47
C PRO A 277 -12.51 -19.36 -13.71
N ALA A 278 -11.75 -19.88 -14.69
CA ALA A 278 -11.45 -19.36 -16.05
C ALA A 278 -11.89 -17.93 -16.47
N PRO A 279 -11.04 -17.22 -17.25
CA PRO A 279 -11.26 -15.83 -17.60
C PRO A 279 -12.58 -15.64 -18.34
N SER A 280 -13.51 -14.91 -17.71
CA SER A 280 -14.65 -14.32 -18.40
C SER A 280 -14.39 -12.82 -18.54
N ALA A 281 -14.39 -12.37 -19.80
CA ALA A 281 -14.40 -11.02 -20.33
C ALA A 281 -13.99 -9.84 -19.41
N ALA A 282 -13.00 -9.08 -19.88
CA ALA A 282 -12.52 -7.82 -19.30
C ALA A 282 -13.65 -6.98 -18.66
N PRO A 283 -13.58 -6.65 -17.36
CA PRO A 283 -14.49 -5.70 -16.77
C PRO A 283 -14.09 -4.30 -17.23
N SER A 284 -14.87 -3.76 -18.15
CA SER A 284 -14.84 -2.34 -18.50
C SER A 284 -15.22 -1.52 -17.27
N TYR A 285 -14.28 -0.78 -16.71
CA TYR A 285 -14.58 0.34 -15.82
C TYR A 285 -15.58 1.28 -16.52
N ARG A 286 -16.85 1.31 -16.05
CA ARG A 286 -17.84 2.28 -16.52
C ARG A 286 -17.68 3.58 -15.75
N VAL A 287 -17.09 4.56 -16.43
CA VAL A 287 -17.07 5.97 -16.01
C VAL A 287 -18.51 6.52 -16.08
N PRO A 288 -18.97 7.31 -15.09
CA PRO A 288 -20.22 8.05 -15.21
C PRO A 288 -20.21 8.93 -16.47
N ALA A 289 -21.36 9.12 -17.12
CA ALA A 289 -21.49 9.98 -18.30
C ALA A 289 -20.87 11.37 -18.03
N GLY A 290 -19.97 11.79 -18.92
CA GLY A 290 -19.13 12.97 -18.74
C GLY A 290 -19.95 14.25 -18.55
N ALA A 291 -19.64 15.02 -17.51
CA ALA A 291 -20.17 16.36 -17.36
C ALA A 291 -19.49 17.30 -18.38
N PRO A 292 -20.22 18.19 -19.07
CA PRO A 292 -19.68 19.04 -20.14
C PRO A 292 -18.50 19.92 -19.70
N GLY A 293 -18.43 20.29 -18.41
CA GLY A 293 -17.30 21.06 -17.87
C GLY A 293 -15.95 20.34 -17.88
N ARG A 294 -15.93 18.99 -17.89
CA ARG A 294 -14.69 18.20 -17.92
C ARG A 294 -14.10 18.06 -19.32
N GLU A 295 -14.96 18.03 -20.34
CA GLU A 295 -14.51 18.04 -21.74
C GLU A 295 -13.85 19.37 -22.08
N GLN A 296 -14.45 20.49 -21.67
CA GLN A 296 -13.85 21.82 -21.86
C GLN A 296 -12.51 21.95 -21.11
N TRP A 297 -12.43 21.43 -19.88
CA TRP A 297 -11.17 21.37 -19.14
C TRP A 297 -10.10 20.63 -19.95
N LEU A 298 -10.43 19.48 -20.54
CA LEU A 298 -9.48 18.70 -21.33
C LEU A 298 -9.05 19.46 -22.60
N ARG A 299 -9.99 20.05 -23.35
CA ARG A 299 -9.68 20.86 -24.54
C ARG A 299 -8.72 22.01 -24.22
N ASN A 300 -8.99 22.77 -23.16
CA ASN A 300 -8.10 23.83 -22.69
C ASN A 300 -6.70 23.32 -22.27
N HIS A 301 -6.57 22.04 -21.89
CA HIS A 301 -5.28 21.43 -21.55
C HIS A 301 -4.54 20.83 -22.75
N LEU A 302 -5.26 20.52 -23.85
CA LEU A 302 -4.70 20.01 -25.10
C LEU A 302 -4.18 21.14 -25.98
N GLU A 303 -4.80 22.33 -25.92
CA GLU A 303 -4.45 23.48 -26.75
C GLU A 303 -2.95 23.83 -26.64
N GLY A 304 -2.28 23.90 -27.80
CA GLY A 304 -0.88 24.29 -27.92
C GLY A 304 0.16 23.27 -27.41
N ARG A 305 -0.22 22.05 -27.02
CA ARG A 305 0.72 21.02 -26.55
C ARG A 305 1.00 19.95 -27.60
N ASP A 306 2.26 19.54 -27.70
CA ASP A 306 2.69 18.43 -28.57
C ASP A 306 2.72 17.08 -27.85
N GLU A 307 2.80 17.09 -26.52
CA GLU A 307 2.72 15.91 -25.65
C GLU A 307 1.89 16.23 -24.40
N LEU A 308 0.96 15.33 -24.05
CA LEU A 308 0.18 15.42 -22.82
C LEU A 308 -0.03 14.05 -22.17
N TRP A 309 0.25 14.00 -20.87
CA TRP A 309 -0.05 12.86 -20.01
C TRP A 309 -1.41 13.08 -19.35
N VAL A 310 -2.38 12.21 -19.61
CA VAL A 310 -3.75 12.33 -19.08
C VAL A 310 -4.06 11.15 -18.18
N SER A 311 -4.31 11.45 -16.90
CA SER A 311 -4.93 10.51 -15.97
C SER A 311 -6.44 10.47 -16.24
N VAL A 312 -6.95 9.32 -16.64
CA VAL A 312 -8.38 9.07 -16.88
C VAL A 312 -9.18 9.36 -15.62
N ARG A 313 -8.64 8.99 -14.44
CA ARG A 313 -9.25 9.29 -13.15
C ARG A 313 -9.33 10.78 -12.85
N HIS A 314 -8.31 11.55 -13.25
CA HIS A 314 -8.30 13.00 -13.06
C HIS A 314 -9.21 13.72 -14.05
N ALA A 315 -9.22 13.26 -15.31
CA ALA A 315 -10.08 13.79 -16.36
C ALA A 315 -11.56 13.47 -16.11
N GLN A 316 -11.87 12.38 -15.40
CA GLN A 316 -13.24 11.88 -15.18
C GLN A 316 -14.00 11.63 -16.50
N LEU A 317 -13.26 11.27 -17.56
CA LEU A 317 -13.78 10.96 -18.89
C LEU A 317 -13.40 9.53 -19.25
N SER A 318 -14.19 8.89 -20.12
CA SER A 318 -13.83 7.55 -20.61
C SER A 318 -12.56 7.61 -21.48
N PRO A 319 -11.73 6.57 -21.52
CA PRO A 319 -10.54 6.53 -22.37
C PRO A 319 -10.86 6.78 -23.84
N ALA A 320 -11.99 6.24 -24.33
CA ALA A 320 -12.48 6.47 -25.68
C ALA A 320 -12.82 7.94 -25.92
N ARG A 321 -13.49 8.60 -24.96
CA ARG A 321 -13.84 10.03 -25.06
C ARG A 321 -12.61 10.93 -24.99
N VAL A 322 -11.62 10.59 -24.16
CA VAL A 322 -10.34 11.30 -24.13
C VAL A 322 -9.62 11.17 -25.49
N ALA A 323 -9.62 9.98 -26.08
CA ALA A 323 -9.01 9.75 -27.39
C ALA A 323 -9.74 10.50 -28.52
N GLU A 324 -11.08 10.55 -28.47
CA GLU A 324 -11.91 11.31 -29.43
C GLU A 324 -11.61 12.81 -29.35
N ILE A 325 -11.67 13.40 -28.14
CA ILE A 325 -11.34 14.83 -27.94
C ILE A 325 -9.89 15.13 -28.33
N ALA A 326 -8.96 14.22 -28.03
CA ALA A 326 -7.56 14.39 -28.44
C ALA A 326 -7.40 14.34 -29.96
N HIS A 327 -8.14 13.46 -30.64
CA HIS A 327 -8.13 13.32 -32.09
C HIS A 327 -8.61 14.61 -32.77
N ASP A 328 -9.68 15.23 -32.26
CA ASP A 328 -10.17 16.54 -32.73
C ASP A 328 -9.08 17.63 -32.66
N GLU A 329 -8.18 17.57 -31.66
CA GLU A 329 -7.09 18.55 -31.44
C GLU A 329 -5.76 18.12 -32.09
N GLY A 330 -5.77 17.06 -32.91
CA GLY A 330 -4.60 16.54 -33.64
C GLY A 330 -3.58 15.79 -32.77
N LEU A 331 -3.99 15.29 -31.60
CA LEU A 331 -3.20 14.47 -30.69
C LEU A 331 -3.67 13.00 -30.77
N LEU A 332 -2.73 12.07 -30.95
CA LEU A 332 -3.02 10.64 -31.00
C LEU A 332 -2.54 9.93 -29.74
N PRO A 333 -3.24 8.89 -29.26
CA PRO A 333 -2.78 8.07 -28.15
C PRO A 333 -1.53 7.29 -28.57
N ALA A 334 -0.38 7.64 -27.99
CA ALA A 334 0.91 7.02 -28.27
C ALA A 334 1.22 5.86 -27.31
N ALA A 335 0.70 5.91 -26.08
CA ALA A 335 0.80 4.82 -25.12
C ALA A 335 -0.37 4.83 -24.13
N ASP A 336 -0.68 3.65 -23.62
CA ASP A 336 -1.72 3.41 -22.62
C ASP A 336 -1.15 2.59 -21.48
N PHE A 337 -1.16 3.18 -20.28
CA PHE A 337 -0.64 2.59 -19.07
C PHE A 337 -1.78 2.34 -18.11
N VAL A 338 -1.97 1.08 -17.72
CA VAL A 338 -3.13 0.66 -16.93
C VAL A 338 -2.66 -0.01 -15.66
N ASP A 339 -3.16 0.46 -14.53
CA ASP A 339 -3.10 -0.28 -13.28
C ASP A 339 -4.41 -0.17 -12.49
N GLY A 340 -4.48 -0.86 -11.36
CA GLY A 340 -5.66 -0.82 -10.48
C GLY A 340 -5.89 0.51 -9.75
N THR A 341 -5.08 1.55 -9.98
CA THR A 341 -5.22 2.86 -9.33
C THR A 341 -5.63 3.97 -10.31
N ASP A 342 -5.22 3.84 -11.57
CA ASP A 342 -5.44 4.81 -12.63
C ASP A 342 -5.16 4.20 -14.02
N ARG A 343 -5.74 4.82 -15.05
CA ARG A 343 -5.35 4.62 -16.44
C ARG A 343 -4.76 5.91 -16.95
N ILE A 344 -3.55 5.84 -17.49
CA ILE A 344 -2.79 7.00 -17.94
C ILE A 344 -2.60 6.86 -19.44
N LEU A 345 -3.09 7.86 -20.17
CA LEU A 345 -2.93 7.97 -21.61
C LEU A 345 -1.82 8.97 -21.92
N LEU A 346 -0.87 8.58 -22.76
CA LEU A 346 0.11 9.48 -23.36
C LEU A 346 -0.42 9.91 -24.73
N LEU A 347 -0.74 11.19 -24.87
CA LEU A 347 -1.20 11.80 -26.12
C LEU A 347 -0.03 12.53 -26.77
N ARG A 348 0.22 12.29 -28.06
CA ARG A 348 1.30 12.93 -28.82
C ARG A 348 0.85 13.36 -30.21
N ARG A 349 1.40 14.47 -30.67
CA ARG A 349 1.34 14.91 -32.07
C ARG A 349 2.45 14.16 -32.81
N GLY A 350 2.22 13.68 -34.04
CA GLY A 350 3.03 12.69 -34.77
C GLY A 350 4.51 13.01 -35.07
N SER A 351 5.13 13.95 -34.37
CA SER A 351 6.56 14.28 -34.41
C SER A 351 7.26 13.89 -33.11
N PRO A 352 8.54 13.43 -33.15
CA PRO A 352 9.32 13.18 -31.94
C PRO A 352 9.51 14.48 -31.16
N VAL A 353 8.89 14.57 -29.98
CA VAL A 353 8.99 15.73 -29.11
C VAL A 353 10.40 15.81 -28.53
N ARG A 354 11.03 17.00 -28.64
CA ARG A 354 12.30 17.29 -27.98
C ARG A 354 12.11 17.18 -26.46
N ALA A 355 12.88 16.32 -25.81
CA ALA A 355 12.88 16.19 -24.36
C ALA A 355 13.15 17.57 -23.70
N ALA A 356 12.16 18.08 -22.96
CA ALA A 356 12.34 19.29 -22.17
C ALA A 356 13.31 19.01 -21.00
N LYS A 357 14.26 19.92 -20.77
CA LYS A 357 15.49 19.73 -19.98
C LYS A 357 15.35 19.81 -18.46
N MET A 358 14.18 20.14 -17.90
CA MET A 358 14.09 20.43 -16.46
C MET A 358 13.65 19.22 -15.66
N ARG A 359 14.58 18.62 -14.92
CA ARG A 359 14.32 17.47 -14.05
C ARG A 359 13.60 17.91 -12.78
N MET A 360 12.41 17.35 -12.54
CA MET A 360 11.61 17.72 -11.37
C MET A 360 12.24 17.22 -10.05
N SER A 361 13.02 16.12 -10.09
CA SER A 361 13.85 15.68 -8.96
C SER A 361 14.81 16.77 -8.49
N GLN A 362 15.36 17.55 -9.44
CA GLN A 362 16.22 18.69 -9.15
C GLN A 362 15.41 19.90 -8.67
N ALA A 363 14.23 20.17 -9.22
CA ALA A 363 13.40 21.30 -8.81
C ALA A 363 12.95 21.21 -7.33
N GLY A 364 12.52 20.02 -6.88
CA GLY A 364 12.17 19.80 -5.46
C GLY A 364 13.37 19.93 -4.52
N TYR A 365 14.54 19.45 -4.95
CA TYR A 365 15.79 19.61 -4.21
C TYR A 365 16.26 21.07 -4.17
N LEU A 366 16.19 21.79 -5.30
CA LEU A 366 16.56 23.20 -5.41
C LEU A 366 15.64 24.11 -4.60
N ALA A 367 14.33 23.82 -4.55
CA ALA A 367 13.41 24.57 -3.69
C ALA A 367 13.72 24.36 -2.20
N ALA A 368 14.00 23.12 -1.79
CA ALA A 368 14.41 22.82 -0.41
C ALA A 368 15.78 23.43 -0.08
N LEU A 369 16.73 23.41 -1.03
CA LEU A 369 18.05 24.01 -0.88
C LEU A 369 17.97 25.54 -0.82
N ALA A 370 17.19 26.17 -1.70
CA ALA A 370 16.97 27.61 -1.69
C ALA A 370 16.33 28.07 -0.37
N TRP A 371 15.34 27.32 0.11
CA TRP A 371 14.75 27.57 1.43
C TRP A 371 15.79 27.44 2.55
N ALA A 372 16.58 26.37 2.54
CA ALA A 372 17.64 26.19 3.53
C ALA A 372 18.65 27.34 3.51
N VAL A 373 19.09 27.77 2.32
CA VAL A 373 20.01 28.90 2.16
C VAL A 373 19.39 30.20 2.65
N VAL A 374 18.12 30.47 2.35
CA VAL A 374 17.44 31.69 2.83
C VAL A 374 17.28 31.68 4.35
N CYS A 375 16.85 30.56 4.94
CA CYS A 375 16.58 30.47 6.37
C CYS A 375 17.87 30.39 7.21
N LEU A 376 18.80 29.49 6.87
CA LEU A 376 20.10 29.41 7.56
C LEU A 376 20.98 30.61 7.24
N GLY A 377 21.12 30.97 5.96
CA GLY A 377 21.95 32.09 5.55
C GLY A 377 21.43 33.41 6.10
N GLY A 378 20.11 33.65 6.03
CA GLY A 378 19.48 34.80 6.65
C GLY A 378 19.64 34.84 8.16
N GLY A 379 19.45 33.71 8.84
CA GLY A 379 19.63 33.61 10.30
C GLY A 379 21.08 33.85 10.74
N ILE A 380 22.06 33.27 10.04
CA ILE A 380 23.50 33.45 10.34
C ILE A 380 23.94 34.88 10.04
N PHE A 381 23.53 35.43 8.89
CA PHE A 381 23.90 36.79 8.49
C PHE A 381 23.34 37.84 9.46
N THR A 382 22.07 37.70 9.85
CA THR A 382 21.44 38.61 10.81
C THR A 382 22.02 38.45 12.22
N ALA A 383 22.37 37.23 12.64
CA ALA A 383 23.10 37.00 13.88
C ALA A 383 24.48 37.67 13.88
N ALA A 384 25.22 37.59 12.78
CA ALA A 384 26.54 38.20 12.65
C ALA A 384 26.50 39.74 12.68
N LEU A 385 25.45 40.35 12.11
CA LEU A 385 25.28 41.81 12.11
C LEU A 385 24.82 42.35 13.47
N ASN A 386 23.96 41.62 14.18
CA ASN A 386 23.34 42.08 15.41
C ASN A 386 24.01 41.53 16.69
N GLY A 387 24.98 40.62 16.56
CA GLY A 387 25.62 39.93 17.68
C GLY A 387 24.72 38.96 18.45
N GLU A 388 23.53 38.65 17.89
CA GLU A 388 22.54 37.80 18.55
C GLU A 388 22.53 36.39 17.99
N GLU A 389 23.13 35.44 18.72
CA GLU A 389 23.14 34.01 18.37
C GLU A 389 21.73 33.40 18.22
N ARG A 390 20.72 34.03 18.82
CA ARG A 390 19.30 33.61 18.75
C ARG A 390 18.76 33.64 17.32
N LEU A 391 19.22 34.57 16.48
CA LEU A 391 18.76 34.69 15.09
C LEU A 391 19.26 33.53 14.21
N ALA A 392 20.46 33.02 14.50
CA ALA A 392 20.99 31.83 13.84
C ALA A 392 20.20 30.56 14.22
N GLN A 393 19.79 30.44 15.49
CA GLN A 393 18.97 29.31 15.96
C GLN A 393 17.56 29.32 15.34
N ILE A 394 16.94 30.50 15.18
CA ILE A 394 15.65 30.64 14.49
C ILE A 394 15.77 30.25 13.01
N GLY A 395 16.84 30.68 12.33
CA GLY A 395 17.12 30.30 10.95
C GLY A 395 17.31 28.79 10.75
N LEU A 396 18.01 28.13 11.69
CA LEU A 396 18.15 26.68 11.72
C LEU A 396 16.79 25.99 11.91
N ALA A 397 15.99 26.43 12.89
CA ALA A 397 14.68 25.86 13.17
C ALA A 397 13.73 25.97 11.97
N LEU A 398 13.67 27.15 11.32
CA LEU A 398 12.87 27.37 10.11
C LEU A 398 13.33 26.49 8.94
N THR A 399 14.63 26.23 8.83
CA THR A 399 15.16 25.31 7.81
C THR A 399 14.66 23.89 8.03
N VAL A 400 14.75 23.39 9.27
CA VAL A 400 14.34 22.02 9.62
C VAL A 400 12.83 21.85 9.49
N VAL A 401 12.04 22.84 9.90
CA VAL A 401 10.58 22.79 9.83
C VAL A 401 10.05 22.98 8.41
N GLY A 402 10.66 23.84 7.60
CA GLY A 402 10.18 24.18 6.25
C GLY A 402 10.64 23.23 5.13
N ALA A 403 11.74 22.49 5.32
CA ALA A 403 12.23 21.56 4.30
C ALA A 403 11.27 20.37 3.99
N PRO A 404 10.65 19.70 4.98
CA PRO A 404 9.75 18.59 4.69
C PRO A 404 8.50 18.97 3.88
N PRO A 405 7.77 20.08 4.17
CA PRO A 405 6.68 20.56 3.34
C PRO A 405 7.08 20.86 1.89
N LEU A 406 8.27 21.44 1.68
CA LEU A 406 8.78 21.78 0.34
C LEU A 406 9.08 20.55 -0.51
N LEU A 407 9.56 19.46 0.10
CA LEU A 407 9.69 18.17 -0.58
C LEU A 407 8.34 17.54 -0.95
N TRP A 408 7.25 18.03 -0.37
CA TRP A 408 5.87 17.58 -0.61
C TRP A 408 5.05 18.51 -1.50
N VAL A 409 5.54 19.71 -1.83
CA VAL A 409 4.89 20.65 -2.79
C VAL A 409 4.57 19.96 -4.11
N LEU A 410 5.41 19.02 -4.54
CA LEU A 410 5.18 18.24 -5.76
C LEU A 410 3.86 17.47 -5.73
N ARG A 411 3.36 17.07 -4.56
CA ARG A 411 2.06 16.38 -4.43
C ARG A 411 0.86 17.30 -4.57
N ALA A 412 1.03 18.61 -4.44
CA ALA A 412 -0.04 19.57 -4.71
C ALA A 412 -0.42 19.60 -6.20
N PHE A 413 0.45 19.13 -7.08
CA PHE A 413 0.20 19.13 -8.51
C PHE A 413 -0.66 17.95 -8.97
N PRO A 414 -1.48 18.17 -10.03
CA PRO A 414 -2.29 17.13 -10.65
C PRO A 414 -1.48 15.88 -10.98
N ARG A 415 -2.14 14.72 -10.90
CA ARG A 415 -1.49 13.42 -11.16
C ARG A 415 -0.95 13.33 -12.59
N SER A 416 -1.65 13.92 -13.56
CA SER A 416 -1.20 14.08 -14.95
C SER A 416 0.17 14.76 -15.05
N ALA A 417 0.33 15.90 -14.37
CA ALA A 417 1.60 16.64 -14.35
C ALA A 417 2.72 15.83 -13.71
N ARG A 418 2.44 15.18 -12.58
CA ARG A 418 3.41 14.34 -11.86
C ARG A 418 3.90 13.15 -12.69
N VAL A 419 3.02 12.56 -13.48
CA VAL A 419 3.38 11.47 -14.40
C VAL A 419 4.26 11.98 -15.53
N GLY A 420 3.94 13.14 -16.11
CA GLY A 420 4.82 13.77 -17.11
C GLY A 420 6.22 14.04 -16.56
N TRP A 421 6.32 14.52 -15.32
CA TRP A 421 7.62 14.71 -14.65
C TRP A 421 8.35 13.41 -14.36
N LEU A 422 7.62 12.34 -14.00
CA LEU A 422 8.21 11.02 -13.82
C LEU A 422 8.77 10.48 -15.14
N ALA A 423 8.06 10.65 -16.25
CA ALA A 423 8.52 10.24 -17.57
C ALA A 423 9.82 10.96 -17.97
N GLN A 424 9.96 12.23 -17.60
CA GLN A 424 11.17 13.02 -17.83
C GLN A 424 12.41 12.53 -17.07
N GLU A 425 12.25 11.74 -16.01
CA GLU A 425 13.41 11.14 -15.33
C GLU A 425 14.08 10.06 -16.21
N PHE A 426 13.36 9.46 -17.17
CA PHE A 426 13.89 8.47 -18.11
C PHE A 426 14.52 9.14 -19.35
N ASP A 427 15.58 9.91 -19.10
CA ASP A 427 16.23 10.81 -20.07
C ASP A 427 17.20 10.13 -21.06
N GLY A 428 17.33 8.81 -20.99
CA GLY A 428 18.28 8.04 -21.80
C GLY A 428 19.60 7.71 -21.10
N SER A 429 19.84 8.22 -19.88
CA SER A 429 20.96 7.84 -19.02
C SER A 429 21.03 6.34 -18.75
N VAL A 430 22.24 5.81 -18.49
CA VAL A 430 22.45 4.37 -18.20
C VAL A 430 21.64 3.88 -17.00
N SER A 431 21.48 4.72 -15.99
CA SER A 431 20.65 4.43 -14.81
C SER A 431 20.02 5.70 -14.25
N VAL A 432 18.81 5.55 -13.74
CA VAL A 432 18.01 6.62 -13.17
C VAL A 432 17.56 6.19 -11.78
N SER A 433 17.63 7.10 -10.81
CA SER A 433 17.11 6.86 -9.45
C SER A 433 16.26 8.03 -8.99
N PHE A 434 15.13 7.72 -8.35
CA PHE A 434 14.24 8.70 -7.74
C PHE A 434 13.46 8.08 -6.58
N PHE A 435 12.85 8.91 -5.73
CA PHE A 435 12.02 8.45 -4.63
C PHE A 435 10.58 8.20 -5.10
N SER A 436 10.06 7.00 -4.87
CA SER A 436 8.69 6.63 -5.29
C SER A 436 7.62 7.55 -4.70
N GLY A 437 7.85 8.01 -3.46
CA GLY A 437 6.95 8.91 -2.75
C GLY A 437 6.84 10.32 -3.34
N GLN A 438 7.78 10.73 -4.20
CA GLN A 438 7.84 12.08 -4.77
C GLN A 438 6.75 12.31 -5.80
N PHE A 439 6.52 11.34 -6.69
CA PHE A 439 5.55 11.45 -7.77
C PHE A 439 4.16 10.95 -7.36
N GLY A 440 4.05 10.13 -6.31
CA GLY A 440 2.78 9.56 -5.86
C GLY A 440 2.05 8.78 -6.97
N VAL A 441 2.82 8.18 -7.87
CA VAL A 441 2.40 7.24 -8.91
C VAL A 441 2.65 5.83 -8.36
N SER A 442 1.84 4.85 -8.75
CA SER A 442 2.02 3.48 -8.27
C SER A 442 3.34 2.89 -8.78
N PRO A 443 3.92 1.90 -8.07
CA PRO A 443 5.11 1.21 -8.54
C PRO A 443 4.90 0.47 -9.87
N GLU A 444 3.68 0.04 -10.15
CA GLU A 444 3.35 -0.68 -11.39
C GLU A 444 3.31 0.29 -12.59
N LEU A 445 2.60 1.42 -12.46
CA LEU A 445 2.61 2.45 -13.50
C LEU A 445 4.02 2.99 -13.74
N THR A 446 4.79 3.18 -12.67
CA THR A 446 6.20 3.59 -12.78
C THR A 446 7.01 2.60 -13.60
N ARG A 447 6.81 1.29 -13.39
CA ARG A 447 7.47 0.23 -14.17
C ARG A 447 7.04 0.21 -15.63
N GLN A 448 5.75 0.39 -15.92
CA GLN A 448 5.26 0.42 -17.30
C GLN A 448 5.79 1.66 -18.05
N ILE A 449 5.81 2.83 -17.40
CA ILE A 449 6.42 4.05 -17.96
C ILE A 449 7.92 3.83 -18.18
N ALA A 450 8.64 3.30 -17.19
CA ALA A 450 10.06 2.98 -17.33
C ALA A 450 10.32 2.04 -18.52
N ALA A 451 9.53 0.98 -18.65
CA ALA A 451 9.64 0.01 -19.73
C ALA A 451 9.38 0.65 -21.11
N PHE A 452 8.39 1.54 -21.21
CA PHE A 452 8.15 2.32 -22.43
C PHE A 452 9.35 3.17 -22.85
N HIS A 453 10.13 3.66 -21.89
CA HIS A 453 11.38 4.38 -22.13
C HIS A 453 12.62 3.45 -22.25
N GLY A 454 12.45 2.12 -22.28
CA GLY A 454 13.53 1.15 -22.42
C GLY A 454 14.31 0.86 -21.13
N TYR A 455 13.73 1.13 -19.96
CA TYR A 455 14.35 0.89 -18.65
C TYR A 455 13.80 -0.36 -17.95
N ALA A 456 14.69 -1.08 -17.28
CA ALA A 456 14.41 -2.19 -16.39
C ALA A 456 14.55 -1.77 -14.92
N PHE A 457 13.73 -2.36 -14.04
CA PHE A 457 13.94 -2.22 -12.61
C PHE A 457 15.23 -2.92 -12.17
N ARG A 458 16.13 -2.20 -11.50
CA ARG A 458 17.41 -2.73 -11.00
C ARG A 458 17.39 -3.04 -9.51
N GLY A 459 16.69 -2.23 -8.72
CA GLY A 459 16.62 -2.42 -7.28
C GLY A 459 16.04 -1.22 -6.54
N TYR A 460 15.96 -1.35 -5.22
CA TYR A 460 15.49 -0.28 -4.35
C TYR A 460 16.34 -0.15 -3.09
N ALA A 461 16.34 1.04 -2.51
CA ALA A 461 16.92 1.31 -1.19
C ALA A 461 15.88 2.02 -0.33
N ALA A 462 15.62 1.49 0.86
CA ALA A 462 14.76 2.16 1.83
C ALA A 462 15.58 3.22 2.60
N THR A 463 15.07 4.43 2.66
CA THR A 463 15.62 5.50 3.51
C THR A 463 14.60 5.89 4.56
N THR A 464 15.04 6.05 5.80
CA THR A 464 14.19 6.46 6.93
C THR A 464 13.59 7.86 6.74
N ALA A 465 14.28 8.75 6.00
CA ALA A 465 13.88 10.14 5.81
C ALA A 465 12.97 10.37 4.59
N GLN A 466 13.19 9.68 3.47
CA GLN A 466 12.57 10.02 2.17
C GLN A 466 11.80 8.85 1.53
N GLY A 467 11.73 7.71 2.22
CA GLY A 467 11.02 6.52 1.77
C GLY A 467 11.84 5.68 0.78
N LEU A 468 11.15 5.06 -0.17
CA LEU A 468 11.69 4.02 -1.04
C LEU A 468 12.31 4.65 -2.29
N ARG A 469 13.65 4.60 -2.39
CA ARG A 469 14.40 5.04 -3.58
C ARG A 469 14.40 3.89 -4.59
N LEU A 470 13.83 4.12 -5.76
CA LEU A 470 13.82 3.17 -6.87
C LEU A 470 14.99 3.46 -7.81
N THR A 471 15.61 2.41 -8.33
CA THR A 471 16.67 2.51 -9.34
C THR A 471 16.31 1.68 -10.57
N TYR A 472 16.37 2.32 -11.71
CA TYR A 472 16.12 1.74 -13.03
C TYR A 472 17.39 1.81 -13.87
N ALA A 473 17.62 0.83 -14.73
CA ALA A 473 18.76 0.78 -15.66
C ALA A 473 18.26 0.53 -17.08
N ARG A 474 18.86 1.20 -18.06
CA ARG A 474 18.47 1.08 -19.47
C ARG A 474 18.92 -0.27 -20.03
N PHE A 475 18.03 -0.96 -20.74
CA PHE A 475 18.44 -2.13 -21.55
C PHE A 475 19.32 -1.61 -22.70
N ARG A 476 20.53 -2.17 -22.84
CA ARG A 476 21.38 -1.93 -24.00
C ARG A 476 20.95 -2.83 -25.14
#